data_AF-A0A359AVY2-F1
#
_entry.id   AF-A0A359AVY2-F1
#
_cell.length_a   1.000
_cell.length_b   1.000
_cell.length_c   1.000
_cell.angle_alpha   90.00
_cell.angle_beta   90.00
_cell.angle_gamma   90.00
#
_symmetry.space_group_name_H-M   'P 1'
#
loop_
_entity.id
_entity.type
_entity.pdbx_description
1 polymer ?
#
loop_
_entity_poly.entity_id
_entity_poly.type
_entity_poly.pdbx_seq_one_letter_code
_entity_poly.pdbx_strand_id
1 'polypeptide(L)'
;MGAFAQQREVALPPSVHSNTTSVEIRRATLADTATVLDIDAFFRPGWWIKIASDSYLQADGKKYAVRRGEGIDLDSLFWMPASGEASFKLVFEPLPQNTQTFDFIESDCDNCFKIWGVDLVNKRIPLPQIPQEYRQLSKQDTGIPVAWQKGKAVVSGRLLGYGPQIKEEFHFLYINPVSGQEKKTSVQVKADGTFRGEVELLSPARITLALGAARLTDAPIAVAPGKETKVLINLPEINRAKGRLHKDDTPYGKTSYFGGYFAALNNELSDGHLKTVLAGKSFMNDVVGLDGERYYNYNINLYHSALQHNDSLAVSPLAKKIASSELFSDLFRNLFSMESILV
;
A
#
# COMPACT_ATOMS: atom_id res chain seq x y z
N MET A 1 -45.45 16.73 -19.18
CA MET A 1 -44.48 15.63 -19.34
C MET A 1 -43.51 15.73 -18.18
N GLY A 2 -43.55 14.77 -17.24
CA GLY A 2 -42.59 14.75 -16.14
C GLY A 2 -41.20 14.44 -16.69
N ALA A 3 -40.25 15.35 -16.48
CA ALA A 3 -38.85 15.03 -16.73
C ALA A 3 -38.47 13.92 -15.74
N PHE A 4 -38.22 12.71 -16.25
CA PHE A 4 -37.57 11.68 -15.44
C PHE A 4 -36.21 12.23 -15.01
N ALA A 5 -35.95 12.29 -13.70
CA ALA A 5 -34.67 12.73 -13.17
C ALA A 5 -33.56 11.91 -13.84
N GLN A 6 -32.58 12.58 -14.45
CA GLN A 6 -31.50 11.91 -15.15
C GLN A 6 -30.59 11.29 -14.09
N GLN A 7 -30.52 9.96 -14.06
CA GLN A 7 -29.67 9.22 -13.13
C GLN A 7 -28.53 8.58 -13.91
N ARG A 8 -27.29 8.86 -13.49
CA ARG A 8 -26.09 8.19 -13.98
C ARG A 8 -25.59 7.22 -12.92
N GLU A 9 -25.58 5.95 -13.27
CA GLU A 9 -25.14 4.87 -12.39
C GLU A 9 -23.83 4.27 -12.90
N VAL A 10 -22.86 4.12 -12.00
CA VAL A 10 -21.56 3.51 -12.29
C VAL A 10 -21.29 2.43 -11.25
N ALA A 11 -21.38 1.18 -11.67
CA ALA A 11 -21.02 0.03 -10.85
C ALA A 11 -19.51 -0.19 -10.87
N LEU A 12 -18.94 -0.52 -9.71
CA LEU A 12 -17.52 -0.83 -9.49
C LEU A 12 -16.59 0.22 -10.14
N PRO A 13 -16.71 1.52 -9.77
CA PRO A 13 -15.79 2.52 -10.28
C PRO A 13 -14.38 2.27 -9.73
N PRO A 14 -13.33 2.19 -10.58
CA PRO A 14 -11.97 2.04 -10.09
C PRO A 14 -11.53 3.32 -9.37
N SER A 15 -10.55 3.20 -8.47
CA SER A 15 -9.92 4.35 -7.81
C SER A 15 -8.41 4.30 -7.92
N VAL A 16 -7.78 5.47 -7.91
CA VAL A 16 -6.32 5.62 -7.98
C VAL A 16 -5.64 5.03 -6.75
N HIS A 17 -6.13 5.37 -5.57
CA HIS A 17 -5.53 4.96 -4.31
C HIS A 17 -6.55 5.03 -3.17
N SER A 18 -6.38 4.19 -2.16
CA SER A 18 -7.06 4.33 -0.88
C SER A 18 -6.09 4.06 0.27
N ASN A 19 -6.25 4.82 1.36
CA ASN A 19 -5.52 4.58 2.61
C ASN A 19 -6.19 3.50 3.49
N THR A 20 -7.32 2.93 3.04
CA THR A 20 -8.10 1.94 3.78
C THR A 20 -8.49 0.76 2.88
N THR A 21 -8.65 -0.40 3.49
CA THR A 21 -9.31 -1.57 2.88
C THR A 21 -10.57 -1.95 3.66
N SER A 22 -11.03 -1.06 4.55
CA SER A 22 -12.19 -1.27 5.40
C SER A 22 -13.50 -0.83 4.76
N VAL A 23 -13.44 0.09 3.78
CA VAL A 23 -14.60 0.53 3.00
C VAL A 23 -14.21 0.60 1.53
N GLU A 24 -15.04 0.04 0.66
CA GLU A 24 -14.86 0.02 -0.78
C GLU A 24 -16.17 0.44 -1.47
N ILE A 25 -16.07 1.22 -2.57
CA ILE A 25 -17.25 1.73 -3.28
C ILE A 25 -17.73 0.68 -4.27
N ARG A 26 -18.88 0.07 -3.99
CA ARG A 26 -19.52 -0.90 -4.89
C ARG A 26 -20.15 -0.20 -6.09
N ARG A 27 -20.75 0.97 -5.86
CA ARG A 27 -21.48 1.71 -6.89
C ARG A 27 -21.60 3.19 -6.53
N ALA A 28 -21.57 4.04 -7.54
CA ALA A 28 -21.89 5.45 -7.44
C ALA A 28 -23.13 5.77 -8.30
N THR A 29 -24.11 6.45 -7.71
CA THR A 29 -25.33 6.90 -8.37
C THR A 29 -25.43 8.41 -8.28
N LEU A 30 -25.40 9.10 -9.42
CA LEU A 30 -25.52 10.55 -9.51
C LEU A 30 -26.92 10.91 -9.99
N ALA A 31 -27.67 11.63 -9.16
CA ALA A 31 -28.99 12.18 -9.49
C ALA A 31 -29.02 13.69 -9.20
N ASP A 32 -30.01 14.39 -9.74
CA ASP A 32 -30.14 15.85 -9.60
C ASP A 32 -30.30 16.31 -8.14
N THR A 33 -30.76 15.42 -7.25
CA THR A 33 -31.03 15.73 -5.84
C THR A 33 -29.96 15.24 -4.88
N ALA A 34 -29.19 14.20 -5.24
CA ALA A 34 -28.17 13.59 -4.40
C ALA A 34 -27.18 12.74 -5.20
N THR A 35 -25.99 12.53 -4.63
CA THR A 35 -25.11 11.43 -5.02
C THR A 35 -25.16 10.35 -3.95
N VAL A 36 -25.35 9.09 -4.35
CA VAL A 36 -25.41 7.95 -3.44
C VAL A 36 -24.26 7.01 -3.74
N LEU A 37 -23.48 6.69 -2.72
CA LEU A 37 -22.48 5.63 -2.77
C LEU A 37 -23.02 4.40 -2.05
N ASP A 38 -23.09 3.27 -2.76
CA ASP A 38 -23.23 1.95 -2.14
C ASP A 38 -21.83 1.49 -1.70
N ILE A 39 -21.65 1.25 -0.40
CA ILE A 39 -20.38 0.90 0.23
C ILE A 39 -20.42 -0.53 0.72
N ASP A 40 -19.38 -1.30 0.40
CA ASP A 40 -19.09 -2.57 1.05
C ASP A 40 -17.98 -2.36 2.09
N ALA A 41 -18.23 -2.77 3.32
CA ALA A 41 -17.31 -2.66 4.43
C ALA A 41 -16.73 -4.02 4.82
N PHE A 42 -15.42 -4.04 5.08
CA PHE A 42 -14.67 -5.25 5.38
C PHE A 42 -13.70 -5.01 6.54
N PHE A 43 -14.04 -5.50 7.72
CA PHE A 43 -13.22 -5.26 8.90
C PHE A 43 -13.31 -6.43 9.88
N ARG A 44 -12.47 -6.40 10.93
CA ARG A 44 -12.35 -7.53 11.86
C ARG A 44 -13.71 -7.82 12.52
N PRO A 45 -14.16 -9.09 12.58
CA PRO A 45 -15.40 -9.45 13.26
C PRO A 45 -15.44 -8.93 14.70
N GLY A 46 -16.56 -8.33 15.11
CA GLY A 46 -16.75 -7.78 16.45
C GLY A 46 -15.97 -6.49 16.74
N TRP A 47 -15.23 -5.95 15.77
CA TRP A 47 -14.66 -4.60 15.85
C TRP A 47 -15.62 -3.61 15.22
N TRP A 48 -15.37 -2.30 15.37
CA TRP A 48 -16.24 -1.27 14.82
C TRP A 48 -15.57 -0.46 13.72
N ILE A 49 -16.40 0.09 12.83
CA ILE A 49 -16.07 1.18 11.94
C ILE A 49 -16.94 2.39 12.29
N LYS A 50 -16.52 3.57 11.84
CA LYS A 50 -17.26 4.82 12.02
C LYS A 50 -17.14 5.62 10.72
N ILE A 51 -18.23 6.29 10.33
CA ILE A 51 -18.24 7.31 9.28
C ILE A 51 -18.65 8.62 9.94
N ALA A 52 -17.76 9.60 9.93
CA ALA A 52 -18.00 10.90 10.53
C ALA A 52 -18.94 11.76 9.68
N SER A 53 -19.73 12.60 10.33
CA SER A 53 -20.69 13.48 9.63
C SER A 53 -20.04 14.62 8.85
N ASP A 54 -18.75 14.84 9.02
CA ASP A 54 -17.93 15.75 8.21
C ASP A 54 -17.43 15.10 6.91
N SER A 55 -17.84 13.86 6.59
CA SER A 55 -17.53 13.21 5.33
C SER A 55 -17.99 14.02 4.12
N TYR A 56 -17.19 14.00 3.05
CA TYR A 56 -17.52 14.69 1.81
C TYR A 56 -16.96 13.98 0.58
N LEU A 57 -17.60 14.26 -0.57
CA LEU A 57 -17.01 14.02 -1.88
C LEU A 57 -16.28 15.28 -2.33
N GLN A 58 -15.12 15.13 -2.96
CA GLN A 58 -14.39 16.24 -3.56
C GLN A 58 -14.31 16.05 -5.06
N ALA A 59 -14.84 17.01 -5.83
CA ALA A 59 -14.77 17.02 -7.29
C ALA A 59 -14.55 18.46 -7.78
N ASP A 60 -13.65 18.65 -8.75
CA ASP A 60 -13.32 19.95 -9.34
C ASP A 60 -13.04 21.06 -8.31
N GLY A 61 -12.35 20.70 -7.21
CA GLY A 61 -12.01 21.63 -6.12
C GLY A 61 -13.16 22.03 -5.20
N LYS A 62 -14.35 21.43 -5.36
CA LYS A 62 -15.53 21.64 -4.50
C LYS A 62 -15.76 20.44 -3.59
N LYS A 63 -16.20 20.71 -2.36
CA LYS A 63 -16.65 19.69 -1.41
C LYS A 63 -18.18 19.54 -1.50
N TYR A 64 -18.66 18.31 -1.41
CA TYR A 64 -20.06 17.91 -1.44
C TYR A 64 -20.34 17.11 -0.17
N ALA A 65 -21.03 17.71 0.79
CA ALA A 65 -21.16 17.15 2.14
C ALA A 65 -22.02 15.87 2.17
N VAL A 66 -21.70 14.94 3.06
CA VAL A 66 -22.60 13.85 3.42
C VAL A 66 -23.84 14.42 4.12
N ARG A 67 -25.01 13.87 3.80
CA ARG A 67 -26.30 14.25 4.41
C ARG A 67 -26.79 13.22 5.40
N ARG A 68 -26.60 11.93 5.09
CA ARG A 68 -26.97 10.79 5.94
C ARG A 68 -26.31 9.49 5.48
N GLY A 69 -26.24 8.53 6.38
CA GLY A 69 -26.08 7.12 6.04
C GLY A 69 -27.43 6.39 5.97
N GLU A 70 -27.49 5.31 5.20
CA GLU A 70 -28.61 4.36 5.21
C GLU A 70 -28.04 2.97 5.52
N GLY A 71 -28.45 2.37 6.63
CA GLY A 71 -27.80 1.16 7.17
C GLY A 71 -26.56 1.44 8.02
N ILE A 72 -26.21 2.71 8.22
CA ILE A 72 -25.21 3.18 9.18
C ILE A 72 -25.62 4.56 9.73
N ASP A 73 -25.44 4.77 11.03
CA ASP A 73 -25.63 6.07 11.66
C ASP A 73 -24.30 6.85 11.65
N LEU A 74 -24.33 8.07 11.11
CA LEU A 74 -23.14 8.94 11.11
C LEU A 74 -22.74 9.26 12.56
N ASP A 75 -21.45 9.49 12.74
CA ASP A 75 -20.81 9.73 14.04
C ASP A 75 -20.88 8.62 15.10
N SER A 76 -21.52 7.50 14.77
CA SER A 76 -21.77 6.39 15.68
C SER A 76 -20.90 5.17 15.35
N LEU A 77 -20.62 4.34 16.36
CA LEU A 77 -19.88 3.09 16.15
C LEU A 77 -20.79 2.06 15.48
N PHE A 78 -20.37 1.59 14.30
CA PHE A 78 -20.99 0.47 13.62
C PHE A 78 -20.18 -0.80 13.90
N TRP A 79 -20.73 -1.71 14.71
CA TRP A 79 -20.07 -2.96 15.08
C TRP A 79 -20.23 -4.00 13.97
N MET A 80 -19.10 -4.54 13.51
CA MET A 80 -19.07 -5.49 12.40
C MET A 80 -19.67 -6.84 12.81
N PRO A 81 -20.46 -7.47 11.92
CA PRO A 81 -21.02 -8.79 12.16
C PRO A 81 -19.93 -9.88 12.21
N ALA A 82 -20.32 -11.10 12.58
CA ALA A 82 -19.42 -12.25 12.66
C ALA A 82 -18.70 -12.58 11.35
N SER A 83 -19.28 -12.22 10.19
CA SER A 83 -18.63 -12.33 8.89
C SER A 83 -17.47 -11.36 8.70
N GLY A 84 -17.46 -10.24 9.42
CA GLY A 84 -16.57 -9.11 9.15
C GLY A 84 -16.97 -8.29 7.91
N GLU A 85 -18.17 -8.53 7.37
CA GLU A 85 -18.64 -7.89 6.13
C GLU A 85 -20.03 -7.26 6.34
N ALA A 86 -20.21 -6.02 5.87
CA ALA A 86 -21.49 -5.32 5.88
C ALA A 86 -21.62 -4.40 4.66
N SER A 87 -22.84 -4.01 4.29
CA SER A 87 -23.08 -3.03 3.23
C SER A 87 -24.02 -1.94 3.72
N PHE A 88 -23.77 -0.70 3.34
CA PHE A 88 -24.58 0.46 3.66
C PHE A 88 -24.50 1.50 2.53
N LYS A 89 -25.29 2.56 2.61
CA LYS A 89 -25.22 3.67 1.66
C LYS A 89 -24.84 4.96 2.35
N LEU A 90 -24.13 5.81 1.63
CA LEU A 90 -23.86 7.18 2.02
C LEU A 90 -24.49 8.12 1.00
N VAL A 91 -25.31 9.06 1.49
CA VAL A 91 -26.05 10.01 0.65
C VAL A 91 -25.43 11.38 0.81
N PHE A 92 -24.92 11.94 -0.29
CA PHE A 92 -24.23 13.23 -0.35
C PHE A 92 -25.05 14.28 -1.09
N GLU A 93 -24.60 15.53 -1.02
CA GLU A 93 -24.97 16.57 -1.98
C GLU A 93 -24.73 16.09 -3.44
N PRO A 94 -25.57 16.56 -4.40
CA PRO A 94 -25.48 16.09 -5.77
C PRO A 94 -24.19 16.57 -6.45
N LEU A 95 -23.37 15.62 -6.89
CA LEU A 95 -22.34 15.87 -7.89
C LEU A 95 -22.97 16.26 -9.23
N PRO A 96 -22.35 17.15 -10.02
CA PRO A 96 -22.74 17.40 -11.40
C PRO A 96 -22.80 16.10 -12.22
N GLN A 97 -23.79 15.97 -13.11
CA GLN A 97 -23.96 14.76 -13.95
C GLN A 97 -22.74 14.46 -14.84
N ASN A 98 -21.99 15.49 -15.22
CA ASN A 98 -20.77 15.40 -16.02
C ASN A 98 -19.50 15.16 -15.19
N THR A 99 -19.59 14.96 -13.87
CA THR A 99 -18.44 14.63 -13.03
C THR A 99 -17.74 13.39 -13.59
N GLN A 100 -16.43 13.53 -13.83
CA GLN A 100 -15.61 12.44 -14.35
C GLN A 100 -14.92 11.65 -13.24
N THR A 101 -14.51 12.36 -12.19
CA THR A 101 -13.83 11.77 -11.05
C THR A 101 -14.16 12.53 -9.77
N PHE A 102 -14.06 11.84 -8.63
CA PHE A 102 -14.16 12.45 -7.31
C PHE A 102 -13.26 11.71 -6.31
N ASP A 103 -12.94 12.37 -5.19
CA ASP A 103 -12.39 11.73 -4.00
C ASP A 103 -13.49 11.55 -2.96
N PHE A 104 -13.45 10.46 -2.21
CA PHE A 104 -14.20 10.33 -0.96
C PHE A 104 -13.26 10.58 0.22
N ILE A 105 -13.62 11.53 1.08
CA ILE A 105 -12.87 11.91 2.27
C ILE A 105 -13.82 11.81 3.46
N GLU A 106 -13.54 10.90 4.40
CA GLU A 106 -14.38 10.71 5.59
C GLU A 106 -14.21 11.87 6.58
N SER A 107 -13.00 12.39 6.71
CA SER A 107 -12.70 13.64 7.43
C SER A 107 -11.28 14.10 7.05
N ASP A 108 -10.93 15.34 7.41
CA ASP A 108 -9.61 15.93 7.15
C ASP A 108 -8.53 15.41 8.13
N CYS A 109 -8.85 14.48 9.04
CA CYS A 109 -7.87 13.87 9.95
C CYS A 109 -6.92 12.88 9.25
N ASP A 110 -5.69 12.71 9.75
CA ASP A 110 -4.65 11.88 9.12
C ASP A 110 -5.10 10.40 8.94
N ASN A 111 -5.74 9.82 9.95
CA ASN A 111 -6.12 8.40 9.97
C ASN A 111 -7.55 8.13 9.44
N CYS A 112 -8.22 9.15 8.94
CA CYS A 112 -9.59 9.06 8.44
C CYS A 112 -9.61 8.41 7.05
N PHE A 113 -10.71 7.74 6.71
CA PHE A 113 -10.80 6.98 5.45
C PHE A 113 -10.77 7.92 4.24
N LYS A 114 -9.93 7.59 3.27
CA LYS A 114 -9.77 8.36 2.03
C LYS A 114 -9.68 7.41 0.84
N ILE A 115 -10.45 7.71 -0.19
CA ILE A 115 -10.43 7.02 -1.49
C ILE A 115 -10.27 8.09 -2.56
N TRP A 116 -9.13 8.11 -3.23
CA TRP A 116 -8.77 9.16 -4.19
C TRP A 116 -8.98 8.71 -5.62
N GLY A 117 -9.42 9.65 -6.45
CA GLY A 117 -9.52 9.51 -7.90
C GLY A 117 -10.45 8.36 -8.31
N VAL A 118 -11.65 8.29 -7.72
CA VAL A 118 -12.72 7.39 -8.19
C VAL A 118 -13.10 7.82 -9.59
N ASP A 119 -12.95 6.95 -10.59
CA ASP A 119 -13.22 7.25 -12.00
C ASP A 119 -14.64 6.78 -12.38
N LEU A 120 -15.48 7.72 -12.83
CA LEU A 120 -16.86 7.46 -13.23
C LEU A 120 -17.00 7.19 -14.74
N VAL A 121 -15.94 7.34 -15.52
CA VAL A 121 -15.94 7.27 -16.98
C VAL A 121 -15.24 6.00 -17.45
N ASN A 122 -14.02 5.76 -16.98
CA ASN A 122 -13.21 4.64 -17.42
C ASN A 122 -13.35 3.46 -16.47
N LYS A 123 -13.52 2.25 -17.03
CA LYS A 123 -13.47 1.01 -16.23
C LYS A 123 -12.08 0.71 -15.66
N ARG A 124 -11.05 1.43 -16.10
CA ARG A 124 -9.66 1.29 -15.67
C ARG A 124 -9.01 2.65 -15.62
N ILE A 125 -8.17 2.88 -14.62
CA ILE A 125 -7.37 4.12 -14.52
C ILE A 125 -6.41 4.21 -15.72
N PRO A 126 -6.48 5.28 -16.54
CA PRO A 126 -5.52 5.49 -17.62
C PRO A 126 -4.12 5.74 -17.04
N LEU A 127 -3.14 4.95 -17.48
CA LEU A 127 -1.75 5.05 -17.03
C LEU A 127 -0.81 5.36 -18.21
N PRO A 128 0.24 6.17 -17.99
CA PRO A 128 1.26 6.38 -19.01
C PRO A 128 2.03 5.07 -19.25
N GLN A 129 2.63 4.93 -20.44
CA GLN A 129 3.53 3.81 -20.70
C GLN A 129 4.72 3.86 -19.74
N ILE A 130 5.12 2.69 -19.24
CA ILE A 130 6.34 2.55 -18.43
C ILE A 130 7.55 2.94 -19.28
N PRO A 131 8.37 3.94 -18.90
CA PRO A 131 9.56 4.33 -19.65
C PRO A 131 10.56 3.19 -19.80
N GLN A 132 11.34 3.21 -20.88
CA GLN A 132 12.29 2.12 -21.20
C GLN A 132 13.32 1.87 -20.10
N GLU A 133 13.78 2.92 -19.40
CA GLU A 133 14.76 2.81 -18.30
C GLU A 133 14.28 1.96 -17.11
N TYR A 134 12.97 1.76 -16.96
CA TYR A 134 12.37 0.90 -15.93
C TYR A 134 11.97 -0.49 -16.46
N ARG A 135 12.08 -0.71 -17.77
CA ARG A 135 11.77 -1.99 -18.45
C ARG A 135 13.01 -2.82 -18.76
N GLN A 136 14.18 -2.18 -18.78
CA GLN A 136 15.43 -2.87 -19.09
C GLN A 136 15.78 -3.85 -17.97
N LEU A 137 16.07 -5.10 -18.35
CA LEU A 137 16.78 -6.03 -17.48
C LEU A 137 18.12 -5.40 -17.14
N SER A 138 18.24 -4.92 -15.91
CA SER A 138 19.47 -4.32 -15.43
C SER A 138 20.52 -5.43 -15.29
N LYS A 139 21.77 -5.12 -15.66
CA LYS A 139 22.88 -6.03 -15.34
C LYS A 139 22.88 -6.24 -13.84
N GLN A 140 23.09 -7.48 -13.42
CA GLN A 140 23.17 -7.85 -12.02
C GLN A 140 24.13 -6.91 -11.28
N ASP A 141 23.70 -6.38 -10.14
CA ASP A 141 24.54 -5.49 -9.36
C ASP A 141 25.70 -6.28 -8.74
N THR A 142 26.94 -6.00 -9.17
CA THR A 142 28.16 -6.68 -8.70
C THR A 142 29.11 -5.70 -8.00
N GLY A 143 29.92 -6.21 -7.07
CA GLY A 143 30.99 -5.41 -6.43
C GLY A 143 30.47 -4.35 -5.46
N ILE A 144 29.34 -4.63 -4.80
CA ILE A 144 28.71 -3.71 -3.85
C ILE A 144 29.57 -3.65 -2.59
N PRO A 145 30.17 -2.49 -2.26
CA PRO A 145 31.01 -2.39 -1.09
C PRO A 145 30.16 -2.52 0.17
N VAL A 146 30.37 -3.60 0.92
CA VAL A 146 29.82 -3.76 2.27
C VAL A 146 30.76 -3.04 3.23
N ALA A 147 30.60 -1.72 3.33
CA ALA A 147 31.42 -0.87 4.17
C ALA A 147 30.58 0.20 4.87
N TRP A 148 31.02 0.59 6.05
CA TRP A 148 30.52 1.79 6.73
C TRP A 148 31.02 3.01 5.96
N GLN A 149 30.11 3.63 5.23
CA GLN A 149 30.36 4.82 4.44
C GLN A 149 29.21 5.79 4.62
N LYS A 150 29.47 6.85 5.41
CA LYS A 150 28.52 7.93 5.55
C LYS A 150 28.37 8.68 4.24
N GLY A 151 27.14 8.92 3.81
CA GLY A 151 26.86 9.74 2.64
C GLY A 151 25.39 9.81 2.30
N LYS A 152 25.06 10.58 1.26
CA LYS A 152 23.69 10.74 0.80
C LYS A 152 23.40 9.81 -0.37
N ALA A 153 22.28 9.09 -0.32
CA ALA A 153 21.69 8.45 -1.49
C ALA A 153 20.61 9.36 -2.08
N VAL A 154 20.47 9.34 -3.40
CA VAL A 154 19.37 10.02 -4.11
C VAL A 154 18.34 8.97 -4.49
N VAL A 155 17.07 9.26 -4.22
CA VAL A 155 15.95 8.47 -4.73
C VAL A 155 15.02 9.39 -5.50
N SER A 156 14.80 9.06 -6.78
CA SER A 156 13.93 9.81 -7.68
C SER A 156 12.94 8.89 -8.35
N GLY A 157 11.84 9.45 -8.85
CA GLY A 157 10.79 8.59 -9.37
C GLY A 157 9.52 9.29 -9.77
N ARG A 158 8.51 8.48 -10.05
CA ARG A 158 7.15 8.93 -10.35
C ARG A 158 6.11 7.99 -9.75
N LEU A 159 5.07 8.59 -9.19
CA LEU A 159 3.86 7.90 -8.77
C LEU A 159 2.87 7.87 -9.94
N LEU A 160 2.54 6.69 -10.43
CA LEU A 160 1.55 6.50 -11.49
C LEU A 160 0.15 6.67 -10.90
N GLY A 161 -0.70 7.43 -11.59
CA GLY A 161 -2.05 7.78 -11.14
C GLY A 161 -2.11 8.91 -10.12
N TYR A 162 -0.98 9.37 -9.59
CA TYR A 162 -0.95 10.46 -8.61
C TYR A 162 -1.57 11.75 -9.17
N GLY A 163 -2.31 12.44 -8.30
CA GLY A 163 -2.72 13.81 -8.51
C GLY A 163 -2.57 14.63 -7.23
N PRO A 164 -2.47 15.97 -7.35
CA PRO A 164 -2.18 16.88 -6.23
C PRO A 164 -3.29 16.94 -5.17
N GLN A 165 -4.45 16.34 -5.42
CA GLN A 165 -5.51 16.16 -4.42
C GLN A 165 -5.11 15.20 -3.29
N ILE A 166 -4.11 14.34 -3.49
CA ILE A 166 -3.52 13.50 -2.45
C ILE A 166 -2.58 14.38 -1.61
N LYS A 167 -3.08 14.83 -0.45
CA LYS A 167 -2.37 15.74 0.47
C LYS A 167 -1.54 15.02 1.54
N GLU A 168 -1.55 13.70 1.55
CA GLU A 168 -0.81 12.88 2.50
C GLU A 168 0.71 13.07 2.33
N GLU A 169 1.45 13.05 3.45
CA GLU A 169 2.90 13.23 3.43
C GLU A 169 3.61 12.02 2.80
N PHE A 170 4.43 12.29 1.79
CA PHE A 170 5.39 11.32 1.27
C PHE A 170 6.69 11.41 2.05
N HIS A 171 7.23 10.28 2.49
CA HIS A 171 8.50 10.27 3.20
C HIS A 171 9.29 8.99 2.98
N PHE A 172 10.61 9.11 3.12
CA PHE A 172 11.51 7.99 3.28
C PHE A 172 11.67 7.65 4.76
N LEU A 173 11.57 6.37 5.09
CA LEU A 173 11.90 5.83 6.40
C LEU A 173 13.20 5.03 6.30
N TYR A 174 14.21 5.48 7.05
CA TYR A 174 15.48 4.79 7.21
C TYR A 174 15.63 4.34 8.67
N ILE A 175 15.91 3.06 8.88
CA ILE A 175 16.25 2.52 10.20
C ILE A 175 17.77 2.49 10.29
N ASN A 176 18.34 3.24 11.22
CA ASN A 176 19.78 3.24 11.45
C ASN A 176 20.22 1.84 11.93
N PRO A 177 21.08 1.14 11.20
CA PRO A 177 21.45 -0.24 11.52
C PRO A 177 22.31 -0.37 12.78
N VAL A 178 22.85 0.73 13.31
CA VAL A 178 23.67 0.75 14.53
C VAL A 178 22.83 1.10 15.75
N SER A 179 22.00 2.15 15.67
CA SER A 179 21.21 2.62 16.82
C SER A 179 19.79 2.08 16.87
N GLY A 180 19.30 1.46 15.80
CA GLY A 180 17.90 1.05 15.64
C GLY A 180 16.92 2.22 15.48
N GLN A 181 17.40 3.47 15.50
CA GLN A 181 16.54 4.64 15.41
C GLN A 181 15.97 4.83 14.01
N GLU A 182 14.69 5.17 13.95
CA GLU A 182 13.99 5.53 12.73
C GLU A 182 14.22 7.01 12.38
N LYS A 183 14.59 7.28 11.13
CA LYS A 183 14.67 8.62 10.55
C LYS A 183 13.68 8.75 9.41
N LYS A 184 12.68 9.61 9.60
CA LYS A 184 11.74 10.03 8.55
C LYS A 184 12.29 11.24 7.81
N THR A 185 12.26 11.21 6.48
CA THR A 185 12.67 12.32 5.62
C THR A 185 11.56 12.62 4.62
N SER A 186 10.91 13.77 4.76
CA SER A 186 9.83 14.20 3.87
C SER A 186 10.31 14.36 2.42
N VAL A 187 9.45 14.02 1.47
CA VAL A 187 9.73 14.05 0.04
C VAL A 187 8.65 14.89 -0.64
N GLN A 188 9.07 15.91 -1.37
CA GLN A 188 8.16 16.73 -2.16
C GLN A 188 7.82 16.01 -3.47
N VAL A 189 6.53 15.88 -3.75
CA VAL A 189 5.98 15.31 -4.98
C VAL A 189 5.37 16.44 -5.81
N LYS A 190 5.74 16.51 -7.08
CA LYS A 190 5.19 17.50 -8.01
C LYS A 190 3.80 17.07 -8.46
N ALA A 191 3.01 18.01 -9.00
CA ALA A 191 1.66 17.75 -9.49
C ALA A 191 1.58 16.63 -10.55
N ASP A 192 2.66 16.37 -11.29
CA ASP A 192 2.75 15.29 -12.28
C ASP A 192 3.14 13.92 -11.68
N GLY A 193 3.27 13.84 -10.36
CA GLY A 193 3.65 12.66 -9.60
C GLY A 193 5.15 12.42 -9.51
N THR A 194 6.00 13.28 -10.11
CA THR A 194 7.45 13.12 -10.05
C THR A 194 8.00 13.60 -8.71
N PHE A 195 9.04 12.92 -8.21
CA PHE A 195 9.70 13.28 -6.96
C PHE A 195 11.20 13.03 -7.02
N ARG A 196 11.93 13.71 -6.12
CA ARG A 196 13.34 13.49 -5.86
C ARG A 196 13.63 13.84 -4.40
N GLY A 197 14.28 12.95 -3.67
CA GLY A 197 14.73 13.21 -2.31
C GLY A 197 16.07 12.58 -2.00
N GLU A 198 16.63 12.96 -0.87
CA GLU A 198 17.94 12.52 -0.40
C GLU A 198 17.80 11.85 0.96
N VAL A 199 18.50 10.74 1.15
CA VAL A 199 18.55 10.03 2.44
C VAL A 199 20.00 9.94 2.88
N GLU A 200 20.27 10.40 4.11
CA GLU A 200 21.58 10.25 4.74
C GLU A 200 21.72 8.85 5.32
N LEU A 201 22.76 8.13 4.87
CA LEU A 201 23.00 6.73 5.19
C LEU A 201 24.40 6.57 5.81
N LEU A 202 24.59 5.45 6.53
CA LEU A 202 25.90 5.02 7.04
C LEU A 202 26.54 3.90 6.21
N SER A 203 25.83 3.36 5.23
CA SER A 203 26.23 2.28 4.34
C SER A 203 25.17 2.13 3.24
N PRO A 204 25.40 1.31 2.19
CA PRO A 204 24.29 0.79 1.39
C PRO A 204 23.22 0.17 2.30
N ALA A 205 21.96 0.55 2.11
CA ALA A 205 20.88 0.24 3.03
C ALA A 205 19.56 0.04 2.31
N ARG A 206 18.55 -0.39 3.08
CA ARG A 206 17.17 -0.58 2.65
C ARG A 206 16.31 0.49 3.30
N ILE A 207 15.55 1.25 2.52
CA ILE A 207 14.65 2.32 3.00
C ILE A 207 13.20 2.02 2.61
N THR A 208 12.23 2.50 3.36
CA THR A 208 10.81 2.41 2.96
C THR A 208 10.36 3.73 2.35
N LEU A 209 9.65 3.69 1.24
CA LEU A 209 8.89 4.82 0.72
C LEU A 209 7.43 4.68 1.17
N ALA A 210 6.92 5.70 1.86
CA ALA A 210 5.58 5.71 2.44
C ALA A 210 4.77 6.94 2.02
N LEU A 211 3.44 6.78 2.09
CA LEU A 211 2.42 7.81 1.93
C LEU A 211 1.52 7.80 3.17
N GLY A 212 1.61 8.83 4.00
CA GLY A 212 1.01 8.80 5.34
C GLY A 212 1.54 7.59 6.13
N ALA A 213 0.66 6.84 6.78
CA ALA A 213 1.03 5.60 7.46
C ALA A 213 1.25 4.39 6.53
N ALA A 214 0.90 4.49 5.24
CA ALA A 214 0.91 3.38 4.31
C ALA A 214 2.26 3.21 3.60
N ARG A 215 2.78 1.98 3.60
CA ARG A 215 3.93 1.61 2.75
C ARG A 215 3.48 1.50 1.29
N LEU A 216 4.26 2.10 0.39
CA LEU A 216 3.98 2.11 -1.06
C LEU A 216 4.68 0.99 -1.83
N THR A 217 5.70 0.35 -1.26
CA THR A 217 6.42 -0.75 -1.91
C THR A 217 6.24 -2.04 -1.11
N ASP A 218 6.14 -3.16 -1.83
CA ASP A 218 5.99 -4.49 -1.21
C ASP A 218 7.24 -4.90 -0.42
N ALA A 219 8.40 -4.44 -0.88
CA ALA A 219 9.68 -4.56 -0.18
C ALA A 219 10.31 -3.16 0.00
N PRO A 220 11.20 -2.97 0.98
CA PRO A 220 12.05 -1.78 1.05
C PRO A 220 12.83 -1.55 -0.27
N ILE A 221 13.46 -0.39 -0.41
CA ILE A 221 14.24 0.01 -1.58
C ILE A 221 15.72 0.02 -1.18
N ALA A 222 16.55 -0.71 -1.91
CA ALA A 222 17.99 -0.72 -1.76
C ALA A 222 18.53 0.56 -2.37
N VAL A 223 19.37 1.26 -1.60
CA VAL A 223 19.97 2.54 -1.95
C VAL A 223 21.43 2.56 -1.46
N ALA A 224 22.27 3.40 -2.07
CA ALA A 224 23.67 3.51 -1.69
C ALA A 224 24.17 4.96 -1.65
N PRO A 225 25.08 5.30 -0.72
CA PRO A 225 25.75 6.60 -0.69
C PRO A 225 26.37 6.97 -2.04
N GLY A 226 26.15 8.21 -2.49
CA GLY A 226 26.67 8.75 -3.75
C GLY A 226 26.03 8.18 -5.01
N LYS A 227 24.95 7.40 -4.89
CA LYS A 227 24.24 6.78 -6.01
C LYS A 227 22.80 7.27 -6.09
N GLU A 228 22.24 7.18 -7.29
CA GLU A 228 20.83 7.44 -7.55
C GLU A 228 20.10 6.13 -7.86
N THR A 229 19.03 5.86 -7.12
CA THR A 229 18.07 4.78 -7.39
C THR A 229 16.77 5.40 -7.89
N LYS A 230 16.26 4.90 -9.00
CA LYS A 230 14.99 5.36 -9.58
C LYS A 230 13.87 4.37 -9.29
N VAL A 231 12.68 4.87 -8.99
CA VAL A 231 11.49 4.02 -8.77
C VAL A 231 10.22 4.59 -9.41
N LEU A 232 9.43 3.73 -10.05
CA LEU A 232 8.03 4.01 -10.38
C LEU A 232 7.13 3.26 -9.41
N ILE A 233 6.14 3.94 -8.87
CA ILE A 233 5.14 3.35 -7.95
C ILE A 233 3.79 3.36 -8.64
N ASN A 234 3.14 2.21 -8.72
CA ASN A 234 1.86 2.05 -9.40
C ASN A 234 0.71 2.10 -8.38
N LEU A 235 0.21 3.31 -8.07
CA LEU A 235 -0.85 3.49 -7.06
C LEU A 235 -2.12 2.69 -7.40
N PRO A 236 -2.64 2.70 -8.66
CA PRO A 236 -3.80 1.90 -9.01
C PRO A 236 -3.59 0.40 -8.81
N GLU A 237 -2.40 -0.14 -9.09
CA GLU A 237 -2.12 -1.56 -8.83
C GLU A 237 -2.05 -1.87 -7.33
N ILE A 238 -1.41 -1.01 -6.54
CA ILE A 238 -1.35 -1.17 -5.08
C ILE A 238 -2.76 -1.17 -4.50
N ASN A 239 -3.62 -0.28 -4.99
CA ASN A 239 -5.01 -0.20 -4.56
C ASN A 239 -5.80 -1.45 -4.95
N ARG A 240 -5.74 -1.85 -6.23
CA ARG A 240 -6.41 -3.05 -6.77
C ARG A 240 -5.99 -4.32 -6.03
N ALA A 241 -4.69 -4.51 -5.78
CA ALA A 241 -4.14 -5.70 -5.15
C ALA A 241 -4.52 -5.83 -3.66
N LYS A 242 -4.74 -4.70 -2.96
CA LYS A 242 -5.13 -4.66 -1.54
C LYS A 242 -6.65 -4.70 -1.32
N GLY A 243 -7.43 -4.19 -2.27
CA GLY A 243 -8.89 -4.21 -2.22
C GLY A 243 -9.48 -5.61 -2.41
N ARG A 244 -10.79 -5.72 -2.24
CA ARG A 244 -11.57 -6.95 -2.45
C ARG A 244 -12.41 -6.88 -3.72
N LEU A 245 -13.01 -5.73 -4.01
CA LEU A 245 -13.95 -5.58 -5.12
C LEU A 245 -13.29 -5.72 -6.49
N HIS A 246 -12.04 -5.26 -6.60
CA HIS A 246 -11.27 -5.23 -7.86
C HIS A 246 -10.11 -6.23 -7.88
N LYS A 247 -9.99 -7.08 -6.86
CA LYS A 247 -8.84 -7.97 -6.68
C LYS A 247 -8.63 -8.94 -7.85
N ASP A 248 -9.71 -9.36 -8.48
CA ASP A 248 -9.67 -10.34 -9.57
C ASP A 248 -9.67 -9.69 -10.96
N ASP A 249 -9.74 -8.35 -11.03
CA ASP A 249 -9.57 -7.62 -12.28
C ASP A 249 -8.15 -7.75 -12.81
N THR A 250 -7.98 -7.64 -14.13
CA THR A 250 -6.66 -7.68 -14.76
C THR A 250 -5.70 -6.68 -14.08
N PRO A 251 -4.48 -7.07 -13.67
CA PRO A 251 -3.51 -6.17 -13.08
C PRO A 251 -3.12 -4.99 -13.98
N TYR A 252 -2.75 -3.85 -13.39
CA TYR A 252 -2.15 -2.69 -14.09
C TYR A 252 -0.65 -2.88 -14.36
N GLY A 253 -0.11 -4.06 -14.09
CA GLY A 253 1.32 -4.38 -14.14
C GLY A 253 1.86 -4.67 -12.73
N LYS A 254 3.16 -4.41 -12.51
CA LYS A 254 3.77 -4.50 -11.17
C LYS A 254 3.38 -3.28 -10.31
N THR A 255 3.41 -3.47 -9.00
CA THR A 255 3.24 -2.41 -7.98
C THR A 255 4.38 -1.40 -8.00
N SER A 256 5.58 -1.82 -8.42
CA SER A 256 6.74 -0.96 -8.57
C SER A 256 7.67 -1.41 -9.71
N TYR A 257 8.45 -0.47 -10.23
CA TYR A 257 9.49 -0.71 -11.24
C TYR A 257 10.74 0.07 -10.88
N PHE A 258 11.92 -0.52 -11.09
CA PHE A 258 13.18 0.09 -10.68
C PHE A 258 14.12 0.40 -11.84
N GLY A 259 14.86 1.50 -11.70
CA GLY A 259 15.90 1.94 -12.61
C GLY A 259 17.09 2.55 -11.84
N GLY A 260 18.17 2.89 -12.54
CA GLY A 260 19.38 3.43 -11.90
C GLY A 260 20.15 2.38 -11.08
N TYR A 261 20.81 2.82 -10.02
CA TYR A 261 21.63 1.95 -9.18
C TYR A 261 20.74 1.01 -8.34
N PHE A 262 21.13 -0.26 -8.22
CA PHE A 262 20.34 -1.32 -7.59
C PHE A 262 19.01 -1.67 -8.28
N ALA A 263 18.85 -1.33 -9.56
CA ALA A 263 17.62 -1.66 -10.28
C ALA A 263 17.39 -3.18 -10.37
N ALA A 264 18.42 -3.98 -10.68
CA ALA A 264 18.29 -5.43 -10.75
C ALA A 264 17.95 -5.99 -9.37
N LEU A 265 18.72 -5.61 -8.35
CA LEU A 265 18.50 -6.06 -6.97
C LEU A 265 17.10 -5.71 -6.45
N ASN A 266 16.64 -4.49 -6.68
CA ASN A 266 15.32 -4.06 -6.22
C ASN A 266 14.19 -4.82 -6.91
N ASN A 267 14.29 -5.06 -8.22
CA ASN A 267 13.32 -5.88 -8.94
C ASN A 267 13.25 -7.31 -8.36
N GLU A 268 14.39 -7.96 -8.14
CA GLU A 268 14.44 -9.31 -7.54
C GLU A 268 13.80 -9.36 -6.14
N LEU A 269 14.05 -8.33 -5.32
CA LEU A 269 13.50 -8.24 -3.96
C LEU A 269 12.01 -7.87 -3.94
N SER A 270 11.50 -7.18 -4.95
CA SER A 270 10.09 -6.76 -5.03
C SER A 270 9.17 -7.76 -5.72
N ASP A 271 9.71 -8.76 -6.42
CA ASP A 271 8.91 -9.70 -7.23
C ASP A 271 8.10 -10.72 -6.39
N GLY A 272 8.25 -10.71 -5.06
CA GLY A 272 7.42 -11.49 -4.13
C GLY A 272 7.73 -12.99 -4.08
N HIS A 273 8.73 -13.46 -4.83
CA HIS A 273 9.14 -14.87 -4.84
C HIS A 273 10.09 -15.23 -3.68
N LEU A 274 10.88 -14.28 -3.21
CA LEU A 274 11.78 -14.46 -2.07
C LEU A 274 10.99 -14.43 -0.76
N LYS A 275 11.20 -15.45 0.08
CA LYS A 275 10.69 -15.47 1.45
C LYS A 275 11.59 -14.64 2.35
N THR A 276 11.00 -13.69 3.07
CA THR A 276 11.69 -12.80 4.01
C THR A 276 11.07 -12.81 5.42
N VAL A 277 9.94 -13.50 5.57
CA VAL A 277 9.18 -13.66 6.82
C VAL A 277 8.78 -15.13 6.96
N LEU A 278 8.83 -15.67 8.17
CA LEU A 278 8.45 -17.05 8.50
C LEU A 278 6.95 -17.19 8.75
N ALA A 279 6.35 -16.21 9.43
CA ALA A 279 4.96 -16.22 9.80
C ALA A 279 4.04 -16.05 8.57
N GLY A 280 3.49 -17.15 8.08
CA GLY A 280 2.44 -17.18 7.06
C GLY A 280 1.03 -16.97 7.65
N LYS A 281 0.01 -17.01 6.78
CA LYS A 281 -1.40 -16.82 7.17
C LYS A 281 -1.89 -17.83 8.22
N SER A 282 -1.40 -19.07 8.18
CA SER A 282 -1.77 -20.14 9.11
C SER A 282 -0.93 -20.15 10.39
N PHE A 283 0.14 -19.37 10.47
CA PHE A 283 1.17 -19.49 11.52
C PHE A 283 0.56 -19.53 12.93
N MET A 284 -0.36 -18.61 13.24
CA MET A 284 -1.01 -18.58 14.55
C MET A 284 -1.79 -19.85 14.86
N ASN A 285 -2.52 -20.41 13.89
CA ASN A 285 -3.27 -21.65 14.07
C ASN A 285 -2.33 -22.85 14.22
N ASP A 286 -1.21 -22.85 13.48
CA ASP A 286 -0.23 -23.93 13.48
C ASP A 286 0.53 -24.02 14.81
N VAL A 287 0.68 -22.90 15.53
CA VAL A 287 1.43 -22.85 16.80
C VAL A 287 0.56 -22.94 18.05
N VAL A 288 -0.77 -22.87 17.95
CA VAL A 288 -1.66 -23.00 19.11
C VAL A 288 -1.47 -24.37 19.76
N GLY A 289 -1.17 -24.37 21.06
CA GLY A 289 -1.02 -25.59 21.87
C GLY A 289 0.35 -26.27 21.75
N LEU A 290 1.31 -25.71 21.02
CA LEU A 290 2.69 -26.17 21.06
C LEU A 290 3.37 -25.77 22.37
N ASP A 291 4.13 -26.70 22.96
CA ASP A 291 5.09 -26.39 24.02
C ASP A 291 6.32 -25.65 23.46
N GLY A 292 7.20 -25.16 24.33
CA GLY A 292 8.37 -24.38 23.93
C GLY A 292 9.34 -25.13 22.99
N GLU A 293 9.57 -26.42 23.23
CA GLU A 293 10.45 -27.23 22.38
C GLU A 293 9.83 -27.44 20.98
N ARG A 294 8.53 -27.74 20.91
CA ARG A 294 7.82 -27.90 19.64
C ARG A 294 7.73 -26.57 18.88
N TYR A 295 7.49 -25.46 19.56
CA TYR A 295 7.48 -24.13 18.95
C TYR A 295 8.85 -23.75 18.38
N TYR A 296 9.92 -24.01 19.13
CA TYR A 296 11.30 -23.82 18.67
C TYR A 296 11.57 -24.62 17.40
N ASN A 297 11.32 -25.94 17.45
CA ASN A 297 11.54 -26.84 16.31
C ASN A 297 10.69 -26.46 15.08
N TYR A 298 9.44 -26.04 15.29
CA TYR A 298 8.57 -25.55 14.22
C TYR A 298 9.18 -24.33 13.50
N ASN A 299 9.65 -23.33 14.24
CA ASN A 299 10.26 -22.13 13.65
C ASN A 299 11.59 -22.43 12.93
N ILE A 300 12.43 -23.31 13.49
CA ILE A 300 13.66 -23.77 12.84
C ILE A 300 13.37 -24.48 11.52
N ASN A 301 12.36 -25.35 11.49
CA ASN A 301 11.95 -26.05 10.27
C ASN A 301 11.40 -25.07 9.20
N LEU A 302 10.58 -24.10 9.60
CA LEU A 302 10.12 -23.04 8.70
C LEU A 302 11.29 -22.26 8.11
N TYR A 303 12.28 -21.91 8.94
CA TYR A 303 13.47 -21.19 8.51
C TYR A 303 14.28 -21.98 7.48
N HIS A 304 14.57 -23.26 7.74
CA HIS A 304 15.28 -24.10 6.78
C HIS A 304 14.51 -24.30 5.47
N SER A 305 13.19 -24.49 5.54
CA SER A 305 12.34 -24.59 4.35
C SER A 305 12.35 -23.28 3.55
N ALA A 306 12.34 -22.13 4.22
CA ALA A 306 12.39 -20.83 3.57
C ALA A 306 13.75 -20.57 2.88
N LEU A 307 14.86 -20.98 3.51
CA LEU A 307 16.19 -20.92 2.89
C LEU A 307 16.29 -21.81 1.65
N GLN A 308 15.86 -23.08 1.74
CA GLN A 308 15.87 -24.00 0.60
C GLN A 308 15.03 -23.48 -0.56
N HIS A 309 13.84 -22.91 -0.26
CA HIS A 309 13.02 -22.24 -1.25
C HIS A 309 13.78 -21.11 -1.95
N ASN A 310 14.37 -20.17 -1.17
CA ASN A 310 15.12 -19.04 -1.73
C ASN A 310 16.34 -19.49 -2.55
N ASP A 311 17.05 -20.53 -2.10
CA ASP A 311 18.23 -21.07 -2.80
C ASP A 311 17.88 -21.67 -4.16
N SER A 312 16.67 -22.22 -4.31
CA SER A 312 16.17 -22.77 -5.58
C SER A 312 15.83 -21.70 -6.63
N LEU A 313 15.66 -20.43 -6.23
CA LEU A 313 15.28 -19.36 -7.15
C LEU A 313 16.45 -18.89 -8.01
N ALA A 314 16.15 -18.55 -9.26
CA ALA A 314 17.09 -17.97 -10.23
C ALA A 314 17.24 -16.45 -10.02
N VAL A 315 17.75 -16.05 -8.85
CA VAL A 315 18.01 -14.65 -8.47
C VAL A 315 19.46 -14.47 -8.01
N SER A 316 19.92 -13.21 -7.93
CA SER A 316 21.29 -12.89 -7.55
C SER A 316 21.71 -13.44 -6.18
N PRO A 317 23.00 -13.79 -5.98
CA PRO A 317 23.52 -14.16 -4.67
C PRO A 317 23.33 -13.08 -3.60
N LEU A 318 23.31 -11.80 -4.00
CA LEU A 318 23.06 -10.71 -3.07
C LEU A 318 21.60 -10.67 -2.62
N ALA A 319 20.64 -10.81 -3.54
CA ALA A 319 19.22 -10.88 -3.17
C ALA A 319 18.96 -12.06 -2.21
N LYS A 320 19.56 -13.23 -2.49
CA LYS A 320 19.51 -14.39 -1.58
C LYS A 320 20.08 -14.04 -0.20
N LYS A 321 21.27 -13.45 -0.15
CA LYS A 321 21.93 -13.06 1.11
C LYS A 321 21.08 -12.09 1.94
N ILE A 322 20.45 -11.11 1.29
CA ILE A 322 19.55 -10.14 1.96
C ILE A 322 18.33 -10.88 2.50
N ALA A 323 17.65 -11.67 1.68
CA ALA A 323 16.46 -12.42 2.09
C ALA A 323 16.76 -13.39 3.26
N SER A 324 17.89 -14.10 3.21
CA SER A 324 18.32 -14.99 4.31
C SER A 324 18.62 -14.22 5.60
N SER A 325 19.16 -13.01 5.50
CA SER A 325 19.40 -12.15 6.66
C SER A 325 18.09 -11.64 7.27
N GLU A 326 17.09 -11.31 6.45
CA GLU A 326 15.74 -10.93 6.91
C GLU A 326 15.03 -12.12 7.58
N LEU A 327 15.11 -13.32 6.99
CA LEU A 327 14.60 -14.56 7.60
C LEU A 327 15.25 -14.87 8.94
N PHE A 328 16.57 -14.68 9.07
CA PHE A 328 17.28 -14.89 10.33
C PHE A 328 16.81 -13.90 11.40
N SER A 329 16.61 -12.63 11.02
CA SER A 329 16.07 -11.61 11.91
C SER A 329 14.65 -11.96 12.39
N ASP A 330 13.82 -12.52 11.51
CA ASP A 330 12.47 -12.97 11.85
C ASP A 330 12.47 -14.20 12.77
N LEU A 331 13.31 -15.19 12.48
CA LEU A 331 13.55 -16.33 13.36
C LEU A 331 13.95 -15.87 14.76
N PHE A 332 14.92 -14.96 14.84
CA PHE A 332 15.39 -14.41 16.11
C PHE A 332 14.26 -13.75 16.90
N ARG A 333 13.41 -12.93 16.25
CA ARG A 333 12.25 -12.32 16.91
C ARG A 333 11.28 -13.37 17.46
N ASN A 334 10.93 -14.38 16.66
CA ASN A 334 9.99 -15.42 17.08
C ASN A 334 10.53 -16.18 18.30
N LEU A 335 11.79 -16.62 18.24
CA LEU A 335 12.41 -17.39 19.32
C LEU A 335 12.68 -16.55 20.58
N PHE A 336 13.13 -15.30 20.44
CA PHE A 336 13.33 -14.40 21.58
C PHE A 336 12.00 -14.06 22.28
N SER A 337 10.93 -13.87 21.50
CA SER A 337 9.61 -13.58 22.06
C SER A 337 9.04 -14.74 22.89
N MET A 338 9.38 -15.99 22.55
CA MET A 338 8.97 -17.20 23.28
C MET A 338 9.37 -17.13 24.77
N GLU A 339 10.62 -16.76 25.05
CA GLU A 339 11.15 -16.69 26.43
C GLU A 339 10.51 -15.56 27.24
N SER A 340 10.03 -14.50 26.58
CA SER A 340 9.41 -13.34 27.23
C SER A 340 7.88 -13.43 27.39
N ILE A 341 7.20 -14.30 26.63
CA ILE A 341 5.73 -14.36 26.55
C ILE A 341 5.15 -15.59 27.25
N LEU A 342 5.90 -16.70 27.34
CA LEU A 342 5.44 -17.95 27.96
C LEU A 342 5.62 -18.00 29.49
N VAL A 343 5.56 -16.84 30.17
CA VAL A 343 5.63 -16.73 31.64
C VAL A 343 4.27 -16.94 32.27
#